data_AF-A0AAW2Y8Q0-F1
#
_entry.id   AF-A0AAW2Y8Q0-F1
#
_cell.length_a   1.000
_cell.length_b   1.000
_cell.length_c   1.000
_cell.angle_alpha   90.00
_cell.angle_beta   90.00
_cell.angle_gamma   90.00
#
_symmetry.space_group_name_H-M   'P 1'
#
loop_
_entity.id
_entity.type
_entity.pdbx_description
1 polymer ?
#
loop_
_entity_poly.entity_id
_entity_poly.type
_entity_poly.pdbx_seq_one_letter_code
_entity_poly.pdbx_strand_id
1 'polypeptide(L)'
;MAVNIAPFKLKGIAKDNIIPKNNVPYEKPQRKLTLKEMQARQYPFLDSDVPRIFDDLLEANLIDLPEMKRPEEAEWKDDPKYCKYHRLVGHAIQLLRVQR
;
A
#
# COMPACT_ATOMS: atom_id res chain seq x y z
N MET A 1 -16.31 14.09 11.56
CA MET A 1 -16.75 12.83 10.91
C MET A 1 -16.55 11.71 11.93
N ALA A 2 -17.62 11.00 12.32
CA ALA A 2 -17.52 9.87 13.24
C ALA A 2 -17.12 8.63 12.44
N VAL A 3 -15.91 8.12 12.66
CA VAL A 3 -15.43 6.90 11.99
C VAL A 3 -15.88 5.71 12.83
N ASN A 4 -16.71 4.83 12.27
CA ASN A 4 -17.11 3.59 12.94
C ASN A 4 -15.92 2.63 12.96
N ILE A 5 -15.45 2.25 14.16
CA ILE A 5 -14.28 1.38 14.36
C ILE A 5 -14.74 -0.03 14.75
N ALA A 6 -15.77 -0.54 14.08
CA ALA A 6 -16.17 -1.93 14.25
C ALA A 6 -15.04 -2.86 13.77
N PRO A 7 -14.66 -3.89 14.56
CA PRO A 7 -13.60 -4.80 14.17
C PRO A 7 -14.02 -5.65 12.97
N PHE A 8 -13.36 -5.44 11.82
CA PHE A 8 -13.53 -6.29 10.65
C PHE A 8 -12.79 -7.63 10.83
N LYS A 9 -13.43 -8.72 10.41
CA LYS A 9 -12.85 -10.06 10.46
C LYS A 9 -12.38 -10.45 9.07
N LEU A 10 -11.07 -10.49 8.89
CA LEU A 10 -10.45 -11.08 7.71
C LEU A 10 -10.79 -12.57 7.73
N LYS A 11 -11.30 -13.08 6.61
CA LYS A 11 -11.63 -14.49 6.47
C LYS A 11 -10.32 -15.26 6.60
N GLY A 12 -10.30 -16.53 7.01
CA GLY A 12 -9.20 -17.49 6.78
C GLY A 12 -7.76 -17.16 7.22
N ILE A 13 -7.48 -16.09 7.97
CA ILE A 13 -6.15 -15.93 8.59
C ILE A 13 -6.05 -17.02 9.65
N ALA A 14 -5.21 -18.03 9.40
CA ALA A 14 -4.88 -19.03 10.39
C ALA A 14 -4.29 -18.31 11.62
N LYS A 15 -4.88 -18.51 12.80
CA LYS A 15 -4.49 -17.82 14.04
C LYS A 15 -3.05 -18.13 14.47
N ASP A 16 -2.48 -19.15 13.85
CA ASP A 16 -1.23 -19.83 14.11
C ASP A 16 -0.02 -19.01 13.62
N ASN A 17 -0.23 -18.09 12.66
CA ASN A 17 0.83 -17.27 12.04
C ASN A 17 0.84 -15.81 12.51
N ILE A 18 -0.01 -15.46 13.48
CA ILE A 18 0.02 -14.12 14.09
C ILE A 18 1.24 -14.10 15.00
N ILE A 19 2.29 -13.36 14.60
CA ILE A 19 3.40 -13.07 15.50
C ILE A 19 2.79 -12.51 16.79
N PRO A 20 3.05 -13.11 17.97
CA PRO A 20 2.44 -12.67 19.21
C PRO A 20 2.66 -11.17 19.38
N LYS A 21 1.61 -10.46 19.80
CA LYS A 21 1.57 -9.01 20.07
C LYS A 21 2.49 -8.57 21.21
N ASN A 22 3.69 -9.11 21.29
CA ASN A 22 4.68 -8.71 22.27
C ASN A 22 5.45 -7.53 21.66
N ASN A 23 4.92 -6.34 21.92
CA ASN A 23 5.57 -5.06 21.71
C ASN A 23 5.91 -4.74 20.26
N VAL A 24 4.91 -4.50 19.41
CA VAL A 24 5.09 -3.48 18.36
C VAL A 24 4.75 -2.15 19.02
N PRO A 25 5.72 -1.30 19.36
CA PRO A 25 5.41 0.04 19.83
C PRO A 25 4.62 0.70 18.70
N TYR A 26 3.41 1.15 19.02
CA TYR A 26 2.72 2.10 18.17
C TYR A 26 3.55 3.39 18.22
N GLU A 27 4.57 3.48 17.36
CA GLU A 27 5.52 4.58 17.39
C GLU A 27 4.79 5.87 17.00
N LYS A 28 4.70 6.77 18.00
CA LYS A 28 4.33 8.18 17.85
C LYS A 28 5.20 8.86 16.80
N PRO A 29 4.73 9.95 16.14
CA PRO A 29 5.31 10.44 14.89
C PRO A 29 6.69 11.04 15.16
N GLN A 30 7.74 10.26 14.93
CA GLN A 30 9.11 10.66 15.22
C GLN A 30 9.97 10.31 14.02
N ARG A 31 10.47 11.37 13.37
CA ARG A 31 11.35 11.42 12.19
C ARG A 31 10.86 10.69 10.93
N LYS A 32 11.13 11.29 9.76
CA LYS A 32 10.91 10.61 8.47
C LYS A 32 11.84 9.39 8.42
N LEU A 33 11.27 8.21 8.37
CA LEU A 33 12.01 6.97 8.18
C LEU A 33 12.68 6.98 6.80
N THR A 34 13.88 6.44 6.73
CA THR A 34 14.57 6.16 5.47
C THR A 34 13.88 5.01 4.74
N LEU A 35 14.03 4.93 3.41
CA LEU A 35 13.44 3.84 2.62
C LEU A 35 13.84 2.45 3.13
N LYS A 36 15.10 2.29 3.56
CA LYS A 36 15.61 1.03 4.11
C LYS A 36 14.92 0.65 5.42
N GLU A 37 14.66 1.63 6.30
CA GLU A 37 13.92 1.40 7.55
C GLU A 37 12.45 1.05 7.29
N MET A 38 11.82 1.69 6.29
CA MET A 38 10.45 1.36 5.90
C MET A 38 10.34 -0.05 5.32
N GLN A 39 11.29 -0.46 4.49
CA GLN A 39 11.34 -1.81 3.91
C GLN A 39 11.66 -2.88 4.96
N ALA A 40 12.41 -2.53 6.01
CA ALA A 40 12.74 -3.43 7.11
C ALA A 40 11.60 -3.56 8.14
N ARG A 41 10.50 -2.82 8.01
CA ARG A 41 9.34 -2.97 8.89
C ARG A 41 8.75 -4.36 8.71
N GLN A 42 8.79 -5.14 9.77
CA GLN A 42 8.04 -6.38 9.86
C GLN A 42 6.60 -6.07 10.23
N TYR A 43 5.68 -6.43 9.33
CA TYR A 43 4.26 -6.37 9.62
C TYR A 43 3.83 -7.63 10.38
N PRO A 44 2.80 -7.55 11.23
CA PRO A 44 2.30 -8.70 12.00
C PRO A 44 1.52 -9.73 11.15
N PHE A 45 1.55 -9.60 9.82
CA PHE A 45 0.96 -10.50 8.84
C PHE A 45 2.05 -11.00 7.89
N LEU A 46 1.88 -12.20 7.33
CA LEU A 46 2.81 -12.75 6.35
C LEU A 46 2.61 -12.10 4.97
N ASP A 47 3.69 -12.04 4.18
CA ASP A 47 3.62 -11.55 2.80
C ASP A 47 2.68 -12.40 1.92
N SER A 48 2.57 -13.70 2.22
CA SER A 48 1.63 -14.61 1.55
C SER A 48 0.16 -14.26 1.79
N ASP A 49 -0.13 -13.60 2.91
CA ASP A 49 -1.49 -13.24 3.30
C ASP A 49 -1.93 -11.91 2.68
N VAL A 50 -0.98 -11.10 2.20
CA VAL A 50 -1.23 -9.76 1.65
C VAL A 50 -2.28 -9.75 0.53
N PRO A 51 -2.21 -10.60 -0.51
CA PRO A 51 -3.21 -10.58 -1.58
C PRO A 51 -4.62 -10.83 -1.05
N ARG A 52 -4.72 -11.80 -0.14
CA ARG A 52 -5.97 -12.26 0.44
C ARG A 52 -6.60 -11.22 1.38
N ILE A 53 -5.77 -10.53 2.16
CA ILE A 53 -6.21 -9.40 2.98
C ILE A 53 -6.74 -8.29 2.08
N PHE A 54 -6.09 -8.04 0.95
CA PHE A 54 -6.50 -7.01 0.01
C PHE A 54 -7.86 -7.33 -0.62
N ASP A 55 -8.08 -8.59 -1.04
CA ASP A 55 -9.35 -9.05 -1.60
C ASP A 55 -10.50 -8.93 -0.57
N ASP A 56 -10.28 -9.41 0.66
CA ASP A 56 -11.29 -9.31 1.74
C ASP A 56 -11.70 -7.85 2.01
N LEU A 57 -10.75 -6.90 1.95
CA LEU A 57 -11.02 -5.48 2.18
C LEU A 57 -11.79 -4.83 1.02
N LEU A 58 -11.49 -5.23 -0.21
CA LEU A 58 -12.21 -4.78 -1.41
C LEU A 58 -13.64 -5.32 -1.42
N GLU A 59 -13.84 -6.61 -1.13
CA GLU A 59 -15.18 -7.22 -1.03
C GLU A 59 -16.04 -6.53 0.04
N ALA A 60 -15.42 -6.14 1.15
CA ALA A 60 -16.09 -5.44 2.24
C ALA A 60 -16.33 -3.94 1.98
N ASN A 61 -15.87 -3.41 0.83
CA ASN A 61 -15.87 -1.97 0.51
C ASN A 61 -15.26 -1.11 1.64
N LEU A 62 -14.25 -1.64 2.34
CA LEU A 62 -13.54 -0.91 3.40
C LEU A 62 -12.42 -0.04 2.85
N ILE A 63 -11.97 -0.34 1.63
CA ILE A 63 -11.03 0.44 0.86
C ILE A 63 -11.57 0.60 -0.55
N ASP A 64 -11.39 1.78 -1.12
CA ASP A 64 -11.65 2.05 -2.53
C ASP A 64 -10.33 2.28 -3.25
N LEU A 65 -10.19 1.68 -4.44
CA LEU A 65 -9.05 1.98 -5.30
C LEU A 65 -9.27 3.33 -5.98
N PRO A 66 -8.25 4.20 -6.04
CA PRO A 66 -8.37 5.44 -6.77
C PRO A 66 -8.62 5.16 -8.26
N GLU A 67 -9.55 5.90 -8.84
CA GLU A 67 -9.76 5.87 -10.28
C GLU A 67 -8.48 6.31 -11.01
N MET A 68 -8.17 5.58 -12.08
CA MET A 68 -7.01 5.92 -12.89
C MET A 68 -7.27 7.24 -13.61
N LYS A 69 -6.43 8.25 -13.35
CA LYS A 69 -6.61 9.58 -13.96
C LYS A 69 -6.40 9.60 -15.48
N ARG A 70 -5.65 8.63 -16.02
CA ARG A 70 -5.28 8.54 -17.43
C ARG A 70 -5.40 7.10 -17.93
N PRO A 71 -6.62 6.60 -18.19
CA PRO A 71 -6.83 5.23 -18.64
C PRO A 71 -6.24 4.96 -20.03
N GLU A 72 -6.16 5.98 -20.90
CA GLU A 72 -5.55 5.86 -22.23
C GLU A 72 -4.05 5.50 -22.16
N GLU A 73 -3.33 6.05 -21.18
CA GLU A 73 -1.91 5.76 -20.96
C GLU A 73 -1.68 4.44 -20.21
N ALA A 74 -2.74 3.81 -19.69
CA ALA A 74 -2.65 2.57 -18.91
C ALA A 74 -2.11 1.40 -19.73
N GLU A 75 -2.50 1.37 -21.00
CA GLU A 75 -2.17 0.32 -21.96
C GLU A 75 -0.70 0.38 -22.39
N TRP A 76 -0.06 1.55 -22.25
CA TRP A 76 1.34 1.77 -22.63
C TRP A 76 2.30 1.21 -21.60
N LYS A 77 2.22 -0.10 -21.34
CA LYS A 77 3.02 -0.78 -20.33
C LYS A 77 4.52 -0.70 -20.59
N ASP A 78 4.89 -0.69 -21.85
CA ASP A 78 6.26 -0.85 -22.33
C ASP A 78 6.99 0.48 -22.57
N ASP A 79 6.32 1.64 -22.48
CA ASP A 79 6.97 2.92 -22.72
C ASP A 79 7.82 3.37 -21.49
N PRO A 80 9.16 3.45 -21.60
CA PRO A 80 10.03 3.88 -20.50
C PRO A 80 9.81 5.36 -20.11
N LYS A 81 9.16 6.16 -20.95
CA LYS A 81 8.81 7.56 -20.66
C LYS A 81 7.75 7.67 -19.55
N TYR A 82 6.98 6.61 -19.30
CA TYR A 82 5.86 6.61 -18.37
C TYR A 82 6.02 5.52 -17.30
N CYS A 83 6.20 5.91 -16.04
CA CYS A 83 6.25 4.93 -14.95
C CYS A 83 4.85 4.57 -14.42
N LYS A 84 4.72 3.43 -13.72
CA LYS A 84 3.43 2.91 -13.21
C LYS A 84 2.65 3.94 -12.37
N TYR A 85 3.35 4.73 -11.56
CA TYR A 85 2.74 5.79 -10.73
C TYR A 85 2.23 6.98 -11.55
N HIS A 86 2.77 7.21 -12.75
CA HIS A 86 2.30 8.28 -13.63
C HIS A 86 0.90 7.96 -14.12
N ARG A 87 0.70 6.71 -14.57
CA ARG A 87 -0.57 6.21 -15.10
C ARG A 87 -1.66 6.20 -14.02
N LEU A 88 -1.32 5.69 -12.83
CA LEU A 88 -2.28 5.53 -11.73
C LEU A 88 -2.64 6.86 -11.05
N VAL A 89 -1.65 7.70 -10.73
CA VAL A 89 -1.84 8.85 -9.82
C VAL A 89 -1.75 10.20 -10.57
N GLY A 90 -1.32 10.19 -11.83
CA GLY A 90 -1.12 11.39 -12.66
C GLY A 90 0.02 12.28 -12.17
N HIS A 91 1.01 11.74 -11.45
CA HIS A 91 2.12 12.56 -10.94
C HIS A 91 3.00 13.02 -12.10
N ALA A 92 3.50 14.26 -12.06
CA ALA A 92 4.34 14.78 -13.12
C ALA A 92 5.60 13.92 -13.30
N ILE A 93 5.92 13.57 -14.54
CA ILE A 93 7.23 12.99 -14.88
C ILE A 93 8.24 14.10 -14.60
N GLN A 94 8.91 14.04 -13.45
CA GLN A 94 10.12 14.82 -13.27
C GLN A 94 11.16 14.21 -14.20
N LEU A 95 11.29 14.77 -15.40
CA LEU A 95 12.52 14.63 -16.17
C LEU A 95 13.63 15.03 -15.21
N LEU A 96 14.44 14.06 -14.78
CA LEU A 96 15.62 14.33 -13.95
C LEU A 96 16.33 15.50 -14.63
N ARG A 97 16.37 16.64 -13.93
CA ARG A 97 16.96 17.86 -14.44
C ARG A 97 18.46 17.59 -14.49
N VAL A 98 18.93 17.06 -15.63
CA VAL A 98 20.35 16.93 -15.92
C VAL A 98 20.88 18.37 -15.93
N GLN A 99 21.56 18.74 -14.85
CA GLN A 99 22.33 19.97 -14.82
C GLN A 99 23.41 19.82 -15.90
N ARG A 100 23.34 20.73 -16.86
CA ARG A 100 24.20 20.80 -18.03
C ARG A 100 25.53 21.46 -17.67
#